data_AF-A0A1L9GQD7-F1
#
_entry.id   AF-A0A1L9GQD7-F1
#
_cell.length_a   1.000
_cell.length_b   1.000
_cell.length_c   1.000
_cell.angle_alpha   90.00
_cell.angle_beta   90.00
_cell.angle_gamma   90.00
#
_symmetry.space_group_name_H-M   'P 1'
#
loop_
_entity.id
_entity.type
_entity.pdbx_description
1 polymer ?
#
loop_
_entity_poly.entity_id
_entity_poly.type
_entity_poly.pdbx_seq_one_letter_code
_entity_poly.pdbx_strand_id
1 'polypeptide(L)'
;MTMGYKTGGRQLGTPNKASNDSRRAISALIEGNIDKLSEWLDTVASGVRKVDIETGKLTHEYLVRPNPAKAFDMFMSAVEYTIPKLARTEIIEEAIDSEEANERAQVFFDLIAELKRKRQEEI
;
A
#
# COMPACT_ATOMS: atom_id res chain seq x y z
N MET A 1 24.82 -29.14 33.08
CA MET A 1 23.55 -28.39 33.14
C MET A 1 23.86 -26.96 32.74
N THR A 2 23.42 -26.51 31.57
CA THR A 2 23.73 -25.16 31.09
C THR A 2 22.72 -24.18 31.68
N MET A 3 23.23 -23.17 32.39
CA MET A 3 22.47 -22.07 33.01
C MET A 3 21.45 -21.49 32.00
N GLY A 4 20.19 -21.40 32.41
CA GLY A 4 19.03 -21.03 31.58
C GLY A 4 19.00 -19.59 31.06
N TYR A 5 20.01 -19.18 30.31
CA TYR A 5 19.94 -17.98 29.49
C TYR A 5 19.10 -18.28 28.24
N LYS A 6 18.00 -17.55 28.06
CA LYS A 6 17.21 -17.59 26.83
C LYS A 6 18.07 -17.10 25.67
N THR A 7 18.70 -18.01 24.94
CA THR A 7 19.45 -17.68 23.72
C THR A 7 18.47 -17.22 22.64
N GLY A 8 18.39 -15.90 22.45
CA GLY A 8 17.92 -15.25 21.21
C GLY A 8 16.58 -15.74 20.64
N GLY A 9 15.47 -15.37 21.27
CA GLY A 9 14.18 -15.38 20.58
C GLY A 9 14.11 -14.31 19.49
N ARG A 10 13.23 -14.49 18.50
CA ARG A 10 13.00 -13.51 17.42
C ARG A 10 12.77 -12.12 18.02
N GLN A 11 13.53 -11.11 17.58
CA GLN A 11 13.39 -9.75 18.09
C GLN A 11 11.95 -9.26 17.90
N LEU A 12 11.40 -8.60 18.92
CA LEU A 12 10.08 -7.99 18.86
C LEU A 12 10.04 -7.01 17.68
N GLY A 13 9.01 -7.10 16.83
CA GLY A 13 8.92 -6.30 15.61
C GLY A 13 9.52 -6.95 14.36
N THR A 14 10.25 -8.07 14.46
CA THR A 14 10.73 -8.79 13.26
C THR A 14 9.51 -9.21 12.42
N PRO A 15 9.36 -8.78 11.16
CA PRO A 15 8.23 -9.18 10.33
C PRO A 15 8.17 -10.70 10.16
N ASN A 16 6.98 -11.31 10.10
CA ASN A 16 6.88 -12.75 9.88
C ASN A 16 7.39 -13.10 8.47
N LYS A 17 8.56 -13.76 8.39
CA LYS A 17 9.23 -14.08 7.11
C LYS A 17 8.32 -14.89 6.18
N ALA A 18 7.57 -15.85 6.72
CA ALA A 18 6.64 -16.66 5.95
C ALA A 18 5.55 -15.80 5.30
N SER A 19 5.01 -14.80 6.01
CA SER A 19 3.99 -13.90 5.47
C SER A 19 4.53 -12.95 4.39
N ASN A 20 5.80 -12.53 4.50
CA ASN A 20 6.43 -11.69 3.48
C ASN A 20 6.80 -12.48 2.22
N ASP A 21 7.33 -13.70 2.38
CA ASP A 21 7.64 -14.57 1.25
C ASP A 21 6.37 -14.96 0.48
N SER A 22 5.27 -15.27 1.18
CA SER A 22 3.98 -15.52 0.53
C SER A 22 3.46 -14.30 -0.23
N ARG A 23 3.55 -13.09 0.33
CA ARG A 23 3.14 -11.87 -0.38
C ARG A 23 3.97 -11.63 -1.64
N ARG A 24 5.30 -11.77 -1.56
CA ARG A 24 6.17 -11.63 -2.73
C ARG A 24 5.85 -12.66 -3.82
N ALA A 25 5.56 -13.90 -3.45
CA ALA A 25 5.15 -14.93 -4.38
C ALA A 25 3.81 -14.61 -5.07
N ILE A 26 2.84 -14.07 -4.32
CA ILE A 26 1.55 -13.63 -4.86
C ILE A 26 1.73 -12.43 -5.80
N SER A 27 2.55 -11.43 -5.43
CA SER A 27 2.83 -10.28 -6.30
C SER A 27 3.47 -10.72 -7.62
N ALA A 28 4.46 -11.61 -7.57
CA ALA A 28 5.12 -12.13 -8.77
C ALA A 28 4.16 -12.94 -9.67
N LEU A 29 3.25 -13.70 -9.07
CA LEU A 29 2.22 -14.44 -9.80
C LEU A 29 1.24 -13.49 -10.50
N ILE A 30 0.82 -12.43 -9.82
CA ILE A 30 -0.08 -11.43 -10.38
C ILE A 30 0.62 -10.70 -11.53
N GLU A 31 1.85 -10.22 -11.31
CA GLU A 31 2.66 -9.51 -12.32
C GLU A 31 2.88 -10.36 -13.57
N GLY A 32 3.20 -11.64 -13.42
CA GLY A 32 3.38 -12.57 -14.54
C GLY A 32 2.08 -12.97 -15.26
N ASN A 33 0.91 -12.55 -14.75
CA ASN A 33 -0.40 -12.93 -15.27
C ASN A 33 -1.31 -11.74 -15.54
N ILE A 34 -0.78 -10.51 -15.52
CA ILE A 34 -1.56 -9.26 -15.71
C ILE A 34 -2.37 -9.31 -17.00
N ASP A 35 -1.78 -9.78 -18.10
CA ASP A 35 -2.44 -9.80 -19.41
C ASP A 35 -3.72 -10.65 -19.39
N LYS A 36 -3.64 -11.87 -18.85
CA LYS A 36 -4.80 -12.76 -18.73
C LYS A 36 -5.79 -12.26 -17.69
N LEU A 37 -5.31 -11.58 -16.66
CA LEU A 37 -6.17 -11.03 -15.61
C LEU A 37 -7.01 -9.87 -16.15
N SER A 38 -6.43 -9.02 -17.02
CA SER A 38 -7.18 -7.98 -17.74
C SER A 38 -8.26 -8.60 -18.62
N GLU A 39 -7.91 -9.60 -19.45
CA GLU A 39 -8.86 -10.30 -20.32
C GLU A 39 -10.01 -10.92 -19.52
N TRP A 40 -9.70 -11.54 -18.37
CA TRP A 40 -10.72 -12.13 -17.52
C TRP A 40 -11.62 -11.08 -16.87
N LEU A 41 -11.06 -9.98 -16.36
CA LEU A 41 -11.83 -8.87 -15.80
C LEU A 41 -12.76 -8.25 -16.85
N ASP A 42 -12.28 -8.06 -18.08
CA ASP A 42 -13.08 -7.60 -19.21
C ASP A 42 -14.21 -8.58 -19.53
N THR A 43 -13.95 -9.89 -19.46
CA THR A 43 -14.96 -10.95 -19.65
C THR A 43 -16.03 -10.91 -18.55
N VAL A 44 -15.65 -10.67 -17.29
CA VAL A 44 -16.61 -10.55 -16.17
C VAL A 44 -17.43 -9.25 -16.29
N ALA A 45 -16.78 -8.16 -16.71
CA ALA A 45 -17.44 -6.87 -16.91
C ALA A 45 -18.43 -6.91 -18.08
N SER A 46 -18.05 -7.53 -19.20
CA SER A 46 -18.85 -7.61 -20.42
C SER A 46 -19.87 -8.77 -20.42
N GLY A 47 -19.64 -9.80 -19.61
CA GLY A 47 -20.46 -11.01 -19.54
C GLY A 47 -20.22 -11.94 -20.73
N VAL A 48 -20.51 -13.23 -20.55
CA VAL A 48 -20.36 -14.24 -21.61
C VAL A 48 -21.72 -14.46 -22.26
N ARG A 49 -21.82 -14.16 -23.55
CA ARG A 49 -23.00 -14.46 -24.36
C ARG A 49 -23.04 -15.93 -24.72
N LYS A 50 -24.25 -16.49 -24.75
CA LYS A 50 -24.46 -17.86 -25.23
C LYS A 50 -24.26 -17.89 -26.74
N VAL A 51 -23.67 -18.96 -27.24
CA VAL A 51 -23.47 -19.19 -28.66
C VAL A 51 -24.40 -20.33 -29.07
N ASP A 52 -25.21 -20.10 -30.09
CA ASP A 52 -26.04 -21.16 -30.66
C ASP A 52 -25.15 -22.11 -31.47
N ILE A 53 -25.11 -23.38 -31.03
CA ILE A 53 -24.21 -24.42 -31.56
C ILE A 53 -24.47 -24.71 -33.05
N GLU A 54 -25.70 -24.48 -33.52
CA GLU A 54 -26.11 -24.77 -34.89
C GLU A 54 -25.83 -23.65 -35.90
N THR A 55 -25.81 -22.39 -35.46
CA THR A 55 -25.64 -21.23 -36.35
C THR A 55 -24.31 -20.51 -36.16
N GLY A 56 -23.56 -20.84 -35.09
CA GLY A 56 -22.31 -20.18 -34.74
C GLY A 56 -22.47 -18.69 -34.42
N LYS A 57 -23.72 -18.22 -34.25
CA LYS A 57 -24.03 -16.82 -33.97
C LYS A 57 -24.20 -16.62 -32.46
N LEU A 58 -23.75 -15.46 -32.00
CA LEU A 58 -23.93 -14.99 -30.63
C LEU A 58 -25.42 -14.67 -30.41
N THR A 59 -26.05 -15.36 -29.47
CA THR A 59 -27.44 -15.15 -29.09
C THR A 59 -27.57 -13.92 -28.19
N HIS A 60 -28.76 -13.33 -28.08
CA HIS A 60 -29.06 -12.26 -27.10
C HIS A 60 -29.12 -12.75 -25.64
N GLU A 61 -29.03 -14.06 -25.42
CA GLU A 61 -29.03 -14.69 -24.10
C GLU A 61 -27.62 -14.70 -23.50
N TYR A 62 -27.49 -14.28 -22.24
CA TYR A 62 -26.22 -14.30 -21.52
C TYR A 62 -26.08 -15.60 -20.72
N LEU A 63 -24.98 -16.33 -20.93
CA LEU A 63 -24.59 -17.44 -20.06
C LEU A 63 -24.14 -16.90 -18.69
N VAL A 64 -23.34 -15.83 -18.71
CA VAL A 64 -22.91 -15.10 -17.51
C VAL A 64 -23.30 -13.65 -17.70
N ARG A 65 -24.11 -13.13 -16.77
CA ARG A 65 -24.54 -11.73 -16.82
C ARG A 65 -23.35 -10.78 -16.65
N PRO A 66 -23.32 -9.66 -17.41
CA PRO A 66 -22.29 -8.63 -17.23
C PRO A 66 -22.33 -8.07 -15.81
N ASN A 67 -21.18 -8.02 -15.13
CA ASN A 67 -21.08 -7.41 -13.80
C ASN A 67 -19.76 -6.64 -13.64
N PRO A 68 -19.75 -5.35 -13.99
CA PRO A 68 -18.55 -4.52 -13.87
C PRO A 68 -18.15 -4.24 -12.41
N ALA A 69 -19.11 -4.14 -11.48
CA ALA A 69 -18.83 -3.91 -10.07
C ALA A 69 -18.01 -5.07 -9.47
N LYS A 70 -18.41 -6.30 -9.78
CA LYS A 70 -17.70 -7.50 -9.29
C LYS A 70 -16.30 -7.64 -9.89
N ALA A 71 -16.10 -7.23 -11.14
CA ALA A 71 -14.77 -7.20 -11.75
C ALA A 71 -13.86 -6.20 -11.01
N PHE A 72 -14.37 -5.00 -10.73
CA PHE A 72 -13.62 -3.98 -9.97
C PHE A 72 -13.26 -4.45 -8.54
N ASP A 73 -14.18 -5.09 -7.83
CA ASP A 73 -13.91 -5.63 -6.49
C ASP A 73 -12.80 -6.71 -6.49
N MET A 74 -12.80 -7.58 -7.51
CA MET A 74 -11.75 -8.60 -7.68
C MET A 74 -10.40 -7.96 -7.99
N PHE A 75 -10.38 -6.92 -8.82
CA PHE A 75 -9.18 -6.16 -9.12
C PHE A 75 -8.60 -5.50 -7.86
N MET A 76 -9.43 -4.81 -7.09
CA MET A 76 -9.01 -4.18 -5.83
C MET A 76 -8.42 -5.20 -4.84
N SER A 77 -9.04 -6.38 -4.75
CA SER A 77 -8.55 -7.47 -3.91
C SER A 77 -7.17 -7.96 -4.34
N ALA A 78 -6.89 -8.06 -5.65
CA ALA A 78 -5.58 -8.47 -6.15
C ALA A 78 -4.51 -7.40 -5.90
N VAL A 79 -4.84 -6.12 -6.11
CA VAL A 79 -3.93 -4.99 -5.90
C VAL A 79 -3.54 -4.82 -4.43
N GLU A 80 -4.42 -5.16 -3.49
CA GLU A 80 -4.09 -5.07 -2.06
C GLU A 80 -2.88 -5.94 -1.66
N TYR A 81 -2.66 -7.06 -2.36
CA TYR A 81 -1.51 -7.94 -2.11
C TYR A 81 -0.22 -7.46 -2.76
N THR A 82 -0.29 -6.59 -3.77
CA THR A 82 0.89 -6.01 -4.41
C THR A 82 1.41 -4.79 -3.66
N ILE A 83 0.53 -4.04 -2.99
CA ILE A 83 0.91 -2.84 -2.25
C ILE A 83 1.60 -3.23 -0.93
N PRO A 84 2.87 -2.84 -0.71
CA PRO A 84 3.53 -3.07 0.57
C PRO A 84 2.81 -2.26 1.66
N LYS A 85 2.41 -2.93 2.75
CA LYS A 85 1.82 -2.25 3.91
C LYS A 85 2.83 -1.25 4.46
N LEU A 86 2.39 -0.02 4.69
CA LEU A 86 3.21 1.00 5.34
C LEU A 86 3.72 0.43 6.67
N ALA A 87 5.04 0.41 6.83
CA ALA A 87 5.64 0.15 8.12
C ALA A 87 5.13 1.22 9.09
N ARG A 88 4.68 0.80 10.27
CA ARG A 88 4.27 1.75 11.31
C ARG A 88 5.46 2.69 11.57
N THR A 89 5.29 3.96 11.23
CA THR A 89 6.16 5.03 11.72
C THR A 89 5.78 5.27 13.16
N GLU A 90 6.62 4.81 14.09
CA GLU A 90 6.53 5.30 15.46
C GLU A 90 7.07 6.72 15.45
N ILE A 91 6.24 7.68 15.85
CA ILE A 91 6.72 9.03 16.17
C ILE A 91 7.55 8.82 17.43
N ILE A 92 8.86 8.74 17.26
CA ILE A 92 9.77 8.85 18.37
C ILE A 92 9.68 10.32 18.76
N GLU A 93 8.86 10.62 19.77
CA GLU A 93 9.04 11.84 20.53
C GLU A 93 10.42 11.70 21.19
N GLU A 94 11.47 12.09 20.47
CA GLU A 94 12.72 12.39 21.14
C GLU A 94 12.36 13.48 22.15
N ALA A 95 12.51 13.15 23.43
CA ALA A 95 12.45 14.16 24.48
C ALA A 95 13.58 15.14 24.17
N ILE A 96 13.24 16.21 23.46
CA ILE A 96 14.15 17.32 23.22
C ILE A 96 14.49 17.82 24.61
N ASP A 97 15.78 17.83 24.97
CA ASP A 97 16.20 18.44 26.21
C ASP A 97 15.66 19.87 26.23
N SER A 98 15.10 20.27 27.37
CA SER A 98 14.51 21.61 27.55
C SER A 98 15.46 22.73 27.14
N GLU A 99 16.77 22.50 27.24
CA GLU A 99 17.81 23.41 26.79
C GLU A 99 17.87 23.53 25.26
N GLU A 100 17.91 22.41 24.53
CA GLU A 100 17.94 22.41 23.06
C GLU A 100 16.62 22.96 22.45
N ALA A 101 15.48 22.71 23.10
CA ALA A 101 14.20 23.28 22.70
C ALA A 101 14.20 24.82 22.84
N ASN A 102 14.77 25.33 23.93
CA ASN A 102 14.90 26.77 24.18
C ASN A 102 15.87 27.43 23.19
N GLU A 103 17.00 26.79 22.87
CA GLU A 103 17.94 27.28 21.86
C GLU A 103 17.29 27.38 20.47
N ARG A 104 16.58 26.33 20.04
CA ARG A 104 15.85 26.34 18.75
C ARG A 104 14.77 27.41 18.71
N ALA A 105 14.07 27.65 19.83
CA ALA A 105 13.08 28.71 19.93
C ALA A 105 13.72 30.11 19.83
N GLN A 106 14.86 30.34 20.48
CA GLN A 106 15.59 31.61 20.40
C GLN A 106 16.05 31.92 18.97
N VAL A 107 16.65 30.96 18.28
CA VAL A 107 17.06 31.12 16.87
C VAL A 107 15.87 31.49 15.98
N PHE A 108 14.70 30.89 16.22
CA PHE A 108 13.48 31.23 15.50
C PHE A 108 12.99 32.65 15.81
N PHE A 109 13.02 33.07 17.07
CA PHE A 109 12.64 34.43 17.47
C PHE A 109 13.58 35.49 16.89
N ASP A 110 14.89 35.21 16.87
CA ASP A 110 15.89 36.10 16.29
C ASP A 110 15.70 36.26 14.77
N LEU A 111 15.41 35.16 14.07
CA LEU A 111 15.11 35.20 12.64
C LEU A 111 13.84 36.02 12.36
N ILE A 112 12.79 35.86 13.16
CA ILE A 112 11.58 36.68 13.04
C ILE A 112 11.89 38.15 13.29
N ALA A 113 12.70 38.46 14.31
CA ALA A 113 13.09 39.83 14.62
C ALA A 113 13.87 40.44 13.45
N GLU A 114 14.80 39.69 12.84
CA GLU A 114 15.56 40.13 11.69
C GLU A 114 14.68 40.33 10.44
N LEU A 115 13.75 39.41 10.17
CA LEU A 115 12.80 39.54 9.06
C LEU A 115 11.86 40.74 9.26
N LYS A 116 11.41 41.00 10.49
CA LYS A 116 10.62 42.19 10.82
C LYS A 116 11.43 43.47 10.63
N ARG A 117 12.72 43.47 11.00
CA ARG A 117 13.62 44.62 10.82
C ARG A 117 13.85 44.91 9.33
N LYS A 118 14.18 43.90 8.53
CA LYS A 118 14.34 44.03 7.08
C LYS A 118 13.08 44.56 6.40
N ARG A 119 11.89 44.13 6.86
CA ARG A 119 10.61 44.64 6.36
C ARG A 119 10.35 46.11 6.70
N GLN A 120 10.86 46.60 7.82
CA GLN A 120 10.75 48.02 8.21
C GLN A 120 11.77 48.90 7.50
N GLU A 121 12.92 48.34 7.10
CA GLU A 121 13.95 49.03 6.30
C GLU A 121 13.54 49.20 4.82
N GLU A 122 12.59 48.38 4.33
CA GLU A 122 12.04 48.45 2.96
C GLU A 122 10.83 49.42 2.79
N ILE A 123 10.42 50.14 3.84
CA ILE A 123 9.36 51.19 3.82
C ILE A 123 9.99 52.57 4.03
#